data_AF-A0A7D6A046-F1
#
_entry.id   AF-A0A7D6A046-F1
#
_cell.length_a   1.000
_cell.length_b   1.000
_cell.length_c   1.000
_cell.angle_alpha   90.00
_cell.angle_beta   90.00
_cell.angle_gamma   90.00
#
_symmetry.space_group_name_H-M   'P 1'
#
loop_
_entity.id
_entity.type
_entity.pdbx_description
1 polymer ?
#
loop_
_entity_poly.entity_id
_entity_poly.type
_entity_poly.pdbx_seq_one_letter_code
_entity_poly.pdbx_strand_id
1 'polypeptide(L)'
;MSWQDDLLDCTYRGVAMDIMGEELEAPRAVVQHGVPYVDGDDVEDLGQEARVFVMRAVVFGPNYMLQLKQILAALDTLGAGELVHPIYGSVTVVSGGYKVSHSAERPDYAEIALRFLEHTPNDAFFNRDLVYTDTGTVYVEDERTWQDGVFDLIGRVDSLVAEVQGWIGGGWTGLMEKVLGLPGITLRLQQMRSQILGVVSGVESMANSSGSAFDPLLDLTRSPTEIRSSIEDSTPSTSADLLSRTGVPSAMPGAESLPPDIARIGSAFLVAAREGADPDGSALPAVMPDDPVEAVAFALITLVITELALSYATAIGVAIENDADDLALSPSDLERLANLARSLIQAAILLHRHLYGIEEALPIIEGLRTTAALIQARARQLVLQRPPLLSRTVETPTNLRLLAHRWYSDSSRASELMRLNPELRSPYSIAPGTVVRAYAN
;
A
#
# COMPACT_ATOMS: atom_id res chain seq x y z
N MET A 1 1.66 -5.22 17.71
CA MET A 1 2.94 -5.18 18.45
C MET A 1 2.69 -5.74 19.85
N SER A 2 3.64 -6.47 20.44
CA SER A 2 3.49 -7.04 21.78
C SER A 2 3.77 -5.98 22.83
N TRP A 3 3.12 -6.04 24.01
CA TRP A 3 3.42 -5.18 25.15
C TRP A 3 4.88 -5.28 25.61
N GLN A 4 5.60 -6.32 25.18
CA GLN A 4 7.01 -6.57 25.47
C GLN A 4 7.97 -5.56 24.82
N ASP A 5 7.59 -4.95 23.68
CA ASP A 5 8.49 -4.12 22.88
C ASP A 5 8.46 -2.62 23.25
N ASP A 6 7.43 -2.18 24.00
CA ASP A 6 7.15 -0.78 24.40
C ASP A 6 6.93 -0.63 25.93
N LEU A 7 7.77 -1.28 26.75
CA LEU A 7 7.72 -1.16 28.21
C LEU A 7 8.37 0.15 28.67
N LEU A 8 7.64 0.93 29.46
CA LEU A 8 8.18 2.10 30.14
C LEU A 8 8.92 1.68 31.42
N ASP A 9 10.01 2.39 31.74
CA ASP A 9 10.69 2.25 33.03
C ASP A 9 9.75 2.68 34.16
N CYS A 10 9.38 1.73 35.03
CA CYS A 10 8.44 2.01 36.09
C CYS A 10 9.07 2.90 37.17
N THR A 11 8.42 4.02 37.46
CA THR A 11 8.86 4.95 38.51
C THR A 11 7.69 5.39 39.38
N TYR A 12 7.91 5.50 40.69
CA TYR A 12 6.95 6.10 41.62
C TYR A 12 7.61 7.27 42.34
N ARG A 13 7.04 8.48 42.21
CA ARG A 13 7.64 9.73 42.72
C ARG A 13 9.12 9.90 42.32
N GLY A 14 9.48 9.46 41.11
CA GLY A 14 10.85 9.49 40.59
C GLY A 14 11.79 8.40 41.11
N VAL A 15 11.32 7.45 41.92
CA VAL A 15 12.10 6.27 42.34
C VAL A 15 11.82 5.12 41.39
N ALA A 16 12.86 4.61 40.73
CA ALA A 16 12.75 3.49 39.79
C ALA A 16 12.51 2.16 40.51
N MET A 17 11.63 1.34 39.93
CA MET A 17 11.25 0.03 40.45
C MET A 17 11.22 -1.01 39.33
N ASP A 18 11.84 -2.17 39.56
CA ASP A 18 11.77 -3.29 38.62
C ASP A 18 10.51 -4.11 38.88
N ILE A 19 9.63 -4.25 37.89
CA ILE A 19 8.33 -4.91 38.03
C ILE A 19 8.36 -6.31 37.44
N MET A 20 7.99 -7.33 38.23
CA MET A 20 7.86 -8.72 37.78
C MET A 20 6.46 -9.11 37.34
N GLY A 21 5.44 -8.32 37.69
CA GLY A 21 4.06 -8.61 37.33
C GLY A 21 3.12 -7.52 37.78
N GLU A 22 2.01 -7.39 37.08
CA GLU A 22 1.01 -6.36 37.31
C GLU A 22 -0.40 -6.90 37.05
N GLU A 23 -1.36 -6.36 37.79
CA GLU A 23 -2.79 -6.65 37.71
C GLU A 23 -3.59 -5.36 37.98
N LEU A 24 -4.57 -5.08 37.13
CA LEU A 24 -5.46 -3.94 37.22
C LEU A 24 -6.87 -4.39 37.60
N GLU A 25 -7.39 -3.88 38.71
CA GLU A 25 -8.80 -4.05 39.10
C GLU A 25 -9.55 -2.72 38.92
N ALA A 26 -10.71 -2.76 38.25
CA ALA A 26 -11.55 -1.59 38.03
C ALA A 26 -12.98 -1.88 38.50
N PRO A 27 -13.23 -1.89 39.83
CA PRO A 27 -14.55 -2.22 40.37
C PRO A 27 -15.61 -1.20 39.93
N ARG A 28 -16.85 -1.69 39.79
CA ARG A 28 -18.03 -0.85 39.54
C ARG A 28 -18.97 -0.95 40.74
N ALA A 29 -19.51 0.19 41.15
CA ALA A 29 -20.54 0.24 42.18
C ALA A 29 -21.87 -0.18 41.55
N VAL A 30 -22.44 -1.29 42.01
CA VAL A 30 -23.72 -1.81 41.51
C VAL A 30 -24.71 -1.99 42.66
N VAL A 31 -25.98 -1.70 42.38
CA VAL A 31 -27.11 -1.96 43.29
C VAL A 31 -27.97 -3.05 42.70
N GLN A 32 -28.39 -4.01 43.52
CA GLN A 32 -29.20 -5.15 43.10
C GLN A 32 -30.59 -5.05 43.74
N HIS A 33 -31.62 -5.18 42.92
CA HIS A 33 -33.03 -5.14 43.28
C HIS A 33 -33.68 -6.49 42.98
N GLY A 34 -33.70 -7.35 43.98
CA GLY A 34 -34.36 -8.65 43.89
C GLY A 34 -35.85 -8.59 44.21
N VAL A 35 -36.65 -9.34 43.44
CA VAL A 35 -38.08 -9.56 43.70
C VAL A 35 -38.29 -10.99 44.19
N PRO A 36 -38.98 -11.22 45.34
CA PRO A 36 -39.19 -12.57 45.86
C PRO A 36 -39.90 -13.49 44.86
N TYR A 37 -39.46 -14.75 44.78
CA TYR A 37 -40.00 -15.81 43.90
C TYR A 37 -39.84 -15.56 42.40
N VAL A 38 -38.94 -14.65 42.01
CA VAL A 38 -38.50 -14.48 40.63
C VAL A 38 -37.01 -14.81 40.59
N ASP A 39 -36.61 -15.66 39.65
CA ASP A 39 -35.21 -15.99 39.46
C ASP A 39 -34.52 -14.83 38.71
N GLY A 40 -33.64 -14.13 39.42
CA GLY A 40 -32.85 -13.01 38.90
C GLY A 40 -33.14 -11.69 39.61
N ASP A 41 -32.10 -10.87 39.75
CA ASP A 41 -32.17 -9.52 40.32
C ASP A 41 -31.98 -8.48 39.23
N ASP A 42 -32.70 -7.35 39.34
CA ASP A 42 -32.47 -6.19 38.49
C ASP A 42 -31.24 -5.43 39.03
N VAL A 43 -30.28 -5.10 38.17
CA VAL A 43 -28.98 -4.54 38.61
C VAL A 43 -28.79 -3.16 38.01
N GLU A 44 -28.71 -2.15 38.87
CA GLU A 44 -28.41 -0.77 38.50
C GLU A 44 -26.92 -0.46 38.70
N ASP A 45 -26.30 0.12 37.69
CA ASP A 45 -24.89 0.52 37.70
C ASP A 45 -24.76 1.98 38.15
N LEU A 46 -24.12 2.20 39.30
CA LEU A 46 -23.93 3.52 39.92
C LEU A 46 -22.60 4.18 39.53
N GLY A 47 -21.83 3.56 38.64
CA GLY A 47 -20.57 4.09 38.13
C GLY A 47 -19.33 3.32 38.58
N GLN A 48 -18.18 3.86 38.21
CA GLN A 48 -16.88 3.20 38.41
C GLN A 48 -16.22 3.66 39.71
N GLU A 49 -15.76 2.70 40.51
CA GLU A 49 -14.92 2.97 41.67
C GLU A 49 -13.46 3.22 41.24
N ALA A 50 -12.62 3.68 42.16
CA ALA A 50 -11.21 3.93 41.86
C ALA A 50 -10.51 2.67 41.36
N ARG A 51 -9.75 2.77 40.27
CA ARG A 51 -8.94 1.66 39.79
C ARG A 51 -7.85 1.33 40.80
N VAL A 52 -7.61 0.04 40.98
CA VAL A 52 -6.59 -0.51 41.87
C VAL A 52 -5.51 -1.16 41.02
N PHE A 53 -4.28 -0.69 41.14
CA PHE A 53 -3.11 -1.27 40.50
C PHE A 53 -2.39 -2.14 41.52
N VAL A 54 -2.31 -3.44 41.24
CA VAL A 54 -1.59 -4.42 42.06
C VAL A 54 -0.32 -4.78 41.32
N MET A 55 0.83 -4.38 41.87
CA MET A 55 2.13 -4.56 41.23
C MET A 55 3.07 -5.37 42.12
N ARG A 56 3.91 -6.20 41.51
CA ARG A 56 4.98 -6.91 42.21
C ARG A 56 6.34 -6.38 41.76
N ALA A 57 6.93 -5.54 42.60
CA ALA A 57 8.28 -5.02 42.40
C ALA A 57 9.33 -5.95 43.01
N VAL A 58 10.53 -5.94 42.46
CA VAL A 58 11.67 -6.70 42.94
C VAL A 58 12.87 -5.79 43.09
N VAL A 59 13.64 -6.03 44.15
CA VAL A 59 14.90 -5.34 44.40
C VAL A 59 15.98 -6.39 44.58
N PHE A 60 17.07 -6.28 43.83
CA PHE A 60 18.16 -7.26 43.84
C PHE A 60 19.53 -6.59 43.74
N GLY A 61 20.57 -7.29 44.21
CA GLY A 61 21.96 -6.86 44.06
C GLY A 61 22.62 -6.32 45.34
N PRO A 62 23.90 -5.91 45.27
CA PRO A 62 24.71 -5.60 46.46
C PRO A 62 24.21 -4.39 47.25
N ASN A 63 23.43 -3.51 46.61
CA ASN A 63 22.85 -2.30 47.23
C ASN A 63 21.33 -2.41 47.43
N TYR A 64 20.75 -3.61 47.41
CA TYR A 64 19.30 -3.79 47.47
C TYR A 64 18.66 -3.12 48.70
N MET A 65 19.34 -3.15 49.86
CA MET A 65 18.84 -2.51 51.09
C MET A 65 18.72 -0.99 50.96
N LEU A 66 19.62 -0.34 50.21
CA LEU A 66 19.58 1.10 49.98
C LEU A 66 18.42 1.48 49.06
N GLN A 67 18.23 0.71 47.98
CA GLN A 67 17.13 0.89 47.04
C GLN A 67 15.77 0.59 47.71
N LEU A 68 15.70 -0.47 48.52
CA LEU A 68 14.52 -0.79 49.33
C LEU A 68 14.16 0.37 50.26
N LYS A 69 15.15 0.95 50.95
CA LYS A 69 14.91 2.12 51.83
C LYS A 69 14.34 3.31 51.06
N GLN A 70 14.82 3.57 49.84
CA GLN A 70 14.31 4.67 49.00
C GLN A 70 12.87 4.42 48.54
N ILE A 71 12.56 3.19 48.14
CA ILE A 71 11.20 2.79 47.73
C ILE A 71 10.23 2.92 48.91
N LEU A 72 10.59 2.38 50.08
CA LEU A 72 9.76 2.48 51.29
C LEU A 72 9.54 3.94 51.70
N ALA A 73 10.58 4.77 51.65
CA ALA A 73 10.45 6.19 51.93
C ALA A 73 9.48 6.90 50.96
N ALA A 74 9.49 6.54 49.67
CA ALA A 74 8.54 7.07 48.70
C ALA A 74 7.10 6.58 48.98
N LEU A 75 6.91 5.32 49.37
CA LEU A 75 5.59 4.76 49.69
C LEU A 75 4.99 5.32 50.98
N ASP A 76 5.83 5.61 51.98
CA ASP A 76 5.40 6.17 53.27
C ASP A 76 5.14 7.68 53.21
N THR A 77 5.47 8.35 52.10
CA THR A 77 5.19 9.79 51.94
C THR A 77 3.70 10.04 51.68
N LEU A 78 3.08 10.85 52.55
CA LEU A 78 1.66 11.18 52.47
C LEU A 78 1.29 11.86 51.14
N GLY A 79 0.09 11.59 50.62
CA GLY A 79 -0.51 12.27 49.47
C GLY A 79 -0.50 11.45 48.17
N ALA A 80 -0.99 12.06 47.10
CA ALA A 80 -0.92 11.50 45.76
C ALA A 80 0.50 11.63 45.20
N GLY A 81 0.93 10.63 44.43
CA GLY A 81 2.21 10.63 43.73
C GLY A 81 2.03 10.19 42.28
N GLU A 82 2.93 10.64 41.43
CA GLU A 82 3.00 10.19 40.04
C GLU A 82 3.58 8.76 39.98
N LEU A 83 2.84 7.87 39.34
CA LEU A 83 3.26 6.51 38.97
C LEU A 83 3.37 6.45 37.46
N VAL A 84 4.59 6.28 36.95
CA VAL A 84 4.80 5.87 35.56
C VAL A 84 4.62 4.36 35.49
N HIS A 85 3.46 3.93 35.00
CA HIS A 85 3.12 2.53 34.82
C HIS A 85 3.78 1.97 33.56
N PRO A 86 4.38 0.76 33.60
CA PRO A 86 5.07 0.18 32.45
C PRO A 86 4.19 0.03 31.20
N ILE A 87 2.88 -0.21 31.40
CA ILE A 87 1.90 -0.42 30.31
C ILE A 87 1.01 0.80 30.07
N TYR A 88 0.60 1.50 31.13
CA TYR A 88 -0.51 2.48 31.09
C TYR A 88 -0.02 3.93 31.07
N GLY A 89 1.29 4.16 31.18
CA GLY A 89 1.87 5.51 31.21
C GLY A 89 1.75 6.18 32.57
N SER A 90 1.82 7.52 32.58
CA SER A 90 1.78 8.29 33.84
C SER A 90 0.35 8.35 34.40
N VAL A 91 0.20 7.91 35.65
CA VAL A 91 -1.07 7.93 36.41
C VAL A 91 -0.82 8.54 37.78
N THR A 92 -1.73 9.38 38.25
CA THR A 92 -1.68 9.93 39.61
C THR A 92 -2.36 8.97 40.60
N VAL A 93 -1.59 8.42 41.53
CA VAL A 93 -2.05 7.37 42.45
C VAL A 93 -1.73 7.66 43.92
N VAL A 94 -2.51 7.08 44.82
CA VAL A 94 -2.26 7.01 46.26
C VAL A 94 -1.82 5.59 46.62
N SER A 95 -0.80 5.45 47.46
CA SER A 95 -0.37 4.16 48.01
C SER A 95 -1.45 3.60 48.94
N GLY A 96 -2.02 2.44 48.60
CA GLY A 96 -3.01 1.70 49.38
C GLY A 96 -2.41 0.67 50.35
N GLY A 97 -1.08 0.55 50.37
CA GLY A 97 -0.32 -0.35 51.22
C GLY A 97 0.67 -1.22 50.44
N TYR A 98 1.65 -1.77 51.15
CA TYR A 98 2.66 -2.65 50.58
C TYR A 98 3.02 -3.81 51.52
N LYS A 99 3.55 -4.90 50.94
CA LYS A 99 4.08 -6.05 51.69
C LYS A 99 5.45 -6.42 51.15
N VAL A 100 6.46 -6.42 52.03
CA VAL A 100 7.82 -6.84 51.68
C VAL A 100 8.05 -8.29 52.13
N SER A 101 8.56 -9.13 51.23
CA SER A 101 8.91 -10.52 51.51
C SER A 101 10.39 -10.76 51.23
N HIS A 102 11.08 -11.38 52.20
CA HIS A 102 12.47 -11.82 52.07
C HIS A 102 12.52 -13.34 52.19
N SER A 103 13.32 -14.00 51.36
CA SER A 103 13.52 -15.45 51.44
C SER A 103 14.94 -15.75 51.91
N ALA A 104 15.09 -16.69 52.85
CA ALA A 104 16.40 -17.12 53.36
C ALA A 104 17.27 -17.77 52.28
N GLU A 105 16.66 -18.28 51.21
CA GLU A 105 17.36 -18.90 50.08
C GLU A 105 18.00 -17.86 49.13
N ARG A 106 17.63 -16.58 49.25
CA ARG A 106 18.15 -15.46 48.43
C ARG A 106 18.41 -14.22 49.31
N PRO A 107 19.59 -14.11 49.94
CA PRO A 107 19.87 -13.06 50.94
C PRO A 107 19.95 -11.63 50.37
N ASP A 108 20.22 -11.48 49.07
CA ASP A 108 20.35 -10.19 48.38
C ASP A 108 19.12 -9.84 47.51
N TYR A 109 17.93 -10.26 47.97
CA TYR A 109 16.70 -10.21 47.18
C TYR A 109 15.48 -9.91 48.05
N ALA A 110 14.64 -8.97 47.60
CA ALA A 110 13.36 -8.64 48.25
C ALA A 110 12.25 -8.50 47.20
N GLU A 111 11.09 -9.08 47.48
CA GLU A 111 9.87 -8.88 46.70
C GLU A 111 8.94 -7.91 47.43
N ILE A 112 8.36 -6.96 46.72
CA ILE A 112 7.45 -5.96 47.25
C ILE A 112 6.13 -6.06 46.48
N ALA A 113 5.08 -6.49 47.17
CA ALA A 113 3.72 -6.38 46.65
C ALA A 113 3.21 -4.97 46.96
N LEU A 114 2.82 -4.24 45.93
CA LEU A 114 2.38 -2.84 45.95
C LEU A 114 0.91 -2.77 45.56
N ARG A 115 0.14 -1.94 46.27
CA ARG A 115 -1.24 -1.63 45.92
C ARG A 115 -1.38 -0.12 45.77
N PHE A 116 -1.79 0.35 44.60
CA PHE A 116 -2.06 1.76 44.34
C PHE A 116 -3.53 1.98 44.00
N LEU A 117 -4.10 3.09 44.44
CA LEU A 117 -5.45 3.53 44.09
C LEU A 117 -5.39 4.81 43.27
N GLU A 118 -6.18 4.89 42.22
CA GLU A 118 -6.33 6.10 41.39
C GLU A 118 -6.85 7.28 42.23
N HIS A 119 -6.17 8.44 42.12
CA HIS A 119 -6.51 9.64 42.91
C HIS A 119 -7.52 10.55 42.19
N THR A 120 -7.40 10.70 40.87
CA THR A 120 -8.16 11.69 40.11
C THR A 120 -9.42 11.03 39.52
N PRO A 121 -10.63 11.54 39.80
CA PRO A 121 -11.83 11.07 39.13
C PRO A 121 -11.80 11.46 37.65
N ASN A 122 -12.09 10.51 36.77
CA ASN A 122 -12.39 10.75 35.35
C ASN A 122 -11.22 11.32 34.52
N ASP A 123 -9.97 11.02 34.90
CA ASP A 123 -8.82 11.28 34.03
C ASP A 123 -8.83 10.30 32.85
N ALA A 124 -8.32 10.72 31.69
CA ALA A 124 -8.31 9.90 30.47
C ALA A 124 -7.36 8.70 30.65
N PHE A 125 -7.90 7.62 31.21
CA PHE A 125 -7.20 6.35 31.36
C PHE A 125 -6.89 5.78 29.99
N PHE A 126 -5.65 5.33 29.78
CA PHE A 126 -5.14 4.97 28.46
C PHE A 126 -5.01 6.17 27.51
N ASN A 127 -4.23 7.18 27.90
CA ASN A 127 -3.69 8.19 26.97
C ASN A 127 -2.51 7.61 26.14
N ARG A 128 -2.72 6.41 25.59
CA ARG A 128 -1.85 5.76 24.62
C ARG A 128 -2.77 5.33 23.49
N ASP A 129 -2.51 5.81 22.28
CA ASP A 129 -3.21 5.38 21.08
C ASP A 129 -2.93 3.88 20.85
N LEU A 130 -3.77 3.03 21.43
CA LEU A 130 -3.71 1.60 21.19
C LEU A 130 -4.43 1.31 19.88
N VAL A 131 -3.66 1.37 18.81
CA VAL A 131 -4.12 1.01 17.46
C VAL A 131 -4.41 -0.49 17.41
N TYR A 132 -5.68 -0.85 17.20
CA TYR A 132 -6.09 -2.23 16.92
C TYR A 132 -5.38 -2.70 15.65
N THR A 133 -4.36 -3.55 15.80
CA THR A 133 -3.61 -4.09 14.65
C THR A 133 -4.32 -5.35 14.18
N ASP A 134 -5.26 -5.22 13.25
CA ASP A 134 -5.62 -6.35 12.40
C ASP A 134 -4.38 -6.66 11.52
N THR A 135 -3.91 -7.90 11.57
CA THR A 135 -2.84 -8.42 10.71
C THR A 135 -3.30 -8.35 9.26
N GLY A 136 -3.13 -7.18 8.63
CA GLY A 136 -3.63 -7.01 7.28
C GLY A 136 -3.57 -5.63 6.66
N THR A 137 -3.03 -4.59 7.28
CA THR A 137 -2.81 -3.30 6.56
C THR A 137 -1.65 -2.51 7.14
N VAL A 138 -0.77 -2.11 6.23
CA VAL A 138 0.36 -1.20 6.42
C VAL A 138 -0.10 0.14 7.03
N TYR A 139 0.71 0.65 7.96
CA TYR A 139 0.60 1.95 8.66
C TYR A 139 0.14 3.14 7.78
N VAL A 140 -0.71 4.02 8.31
CA VAL A 140 -0.38 5.17 9.19
C VAL A 140 -1.71 5.86 9.54
N GLU A 141 -2.00 6.18 10.79
CA GLU A 141 -2.96 7.22 11.17
C GLU A 141 -2.22 8.15 12.14
N ASP A 142 -1.51 9.11 11.56
CA ASP A 142 -1.37 10.47 12.11
C ASP A 142 -2.44 11.31 11.39
N GLU A 143 -2.91 12.42 11.97
CA GLU A 143 -3.89 13.33 11.34
C GLU A 143 -3.49 13.70 9.91
N ARG A 144 -3.96 12.92 8.93
CA ARG A 144 -3.65 13.11 7.52
C ARG A 144 -4.50 14.25 7.01
N THR A 145 -3.86 15.38 6.77
CA THR A 145 -4.39 16.32 5.79
C THR A 145 -4.42 15.54 4.47
N TRP A 146 -5.50 15.62 3.69
CA TRP A 146 -5.63 14.90 2.41
C TRP A 146 -4.40 15.12 1.47
N GLN A 147 -3.69 16.24 1.64
CA GLN A 147 -2.41 16.57 0.99
C GLN A 147 -1.24 15.64 1.38
N ASP A 148 -1.20 15.10 2.60
CA ASP A 148 -0.15 14.16 3.03
C ASP A 148 -0.30 12.78 2.36
N GLY A 149 -1.52 12.39 1.99
CA GLY A 149 -1.78 11.18 1.21
C GLY A 149 -1.29 11.27 -0.24
N VAL A 150 -1.39 12.46 -0.85
CA VAL A 150 -0.94 12.74 -2.22
C VAL A 150 0.57 12.58 -2.36
N PHE A 151 1.34 13.07 -1.38
CA PHE A 151 2.80 12.90 -1.37
C PHE A 151 3.24 11.49 -0.93
N ASP A 152 2.42 10.78 -0.15
CA ASP A 152 2.74 9.42 0.33
C ASP A 152 2.71 8.40 -0.82
N LEU A 153 1.66 8.37 -1.66
CA LEU A 153 1.62 7.41 -2.77
C LEU A 153 2.69 7.72 -3.82
N ILE A 154 2.73 8.96 -4.33
CA ILE A 154 3.66 9.34 -5.40
C ILE A 154 5.10 9.15 -4.93
N GLY A 155 5.45 9.62 -3.73
CA GLY A 155 6.81 9.46 -3.18
C GLY A 155 7.19 8.00 -2.91
N ARG A 156 6.25 7.15 -2.47
CA ARG A 156 6.51 5.71 -2.29
C ARG A 156 6.65 4.99 -3.63
N VAL A 157 5.79 5.30 -4.60
CA VAL A 157 5.88 4.70 -5.94
C VAL A 157 7.17 5.13 -6.61
N ASP A 158 7.54 6.42 -6.57
CA ASP A 158 8.80 6.92 -7.14
C ASP A 158 10.03 6.31 -6.47
N SER A 159 10.03 6.15 -5.15
CA SER A 159 11.16 5.52 -4.44
C SER A 159 11.31 4.04 -4.78
N LEU A 160 10.21 3.28 -4.84
CA LEU A 160 10.21 1.89 -5.28
C LEU A 160 10.63 1.75 -6.75
N VAL A 161 10.16 2.65 -7.61
CA VAL A 161 10.55 2.70 -9.03
C VAL A 161 12.06 2.94 -9.15
N ALA A 162 12.61 3.91 -8.42
CA ALA A 162 14.04 4.18 -8.42
C ALA A 162 14.87 2.98 -7.91
N GLU A 163 14.39 2.28 -6.88
CA GLU A 163 15.02 1.06 -6.37
C GLU A 163 15.06 -0.03 -7.45
N VAL A 164 13.90 -0.35 -8.05
CA VAL A 164 13.80 -1.36 -9.12
C VAL A 164 14.68 -0.97 -10.33
N GLN A 165 14.67 0.30 -10.72
CA GLN A 165 15.49 0.83 -11.81
C GLN A 165 16.99 0.72 -11.54
N GLY A 166 17.42 0.84 -10.27
CA GLY A 166 18.81 0.60 -9.85
C GLY A 166 19.23 -0.85 -10.07
N TRP A 167 18.37 -1.80 -9.70
CA TRP A 167 18.60 -3.23 -9.94
C TRP A 167 18.65 -3.57 -11.43
N ILE A 168 17.72 -3.04 -12.23
CA ILE A 168 17.67 -3.23 -13.69
C ILE A 168 18.95 -2.70 -14.35
N GLY A 169 19.39 -1.49 -13.97
CA GLY A 169 20.59 -0.88 -14.52
C GLY A 169 21.83 -1.74 -14.31
N GLY A 170 22.04 -2.25 -13.09
CA GLY A 170 23.17 -3.13 -12.77
C GLY A 170 23.09 -4.52 -13.42
N GLY A 171 21.89 -5.11 -13.51
CA GLY A 171 21.68 -6.40 -14.16
C GLY A 171 21.91 -6.35 -15.68
N TRP A 172 21.46 -5.27 -16.34
CA TRP A 172 21.65 -5.06 -17.77
C TRP A 172 23.12 -4.89 -18.15
N THR A 173 23.89 -4.12 -17.38
CA THR A 173 25.34 -3.95 -17.64
C THR A 173 26.06 -5.28 -17.55
N GLY A 174 25.77 -6.10 -16.53
CA GLY A 174 26.36 -7.43 -16.39
C GLY A 174 25.98 -8.39 -17.53
N LEU A 175 24.73 -8.34 -18.00
CA LEU A 175 24.28 -9.12 -19.16
C LEU A 175 25.00 -8.67 -20.43
N MET A 176 25.08 -7.36 -20.69
CA MET A 176 25.78 -6.83 -21.86
C MET A 176 27.28 -7.14 -21.82
N GLU A 177 27.93 -7.08 -20.66
CA GLU A 177 29.32 -7.50 -20.50
C GLU A 177 29.52 -8.99 -20.82
N LYS A 178 28.61 -9.85 -20.32
CA LYS A 178 28.63 -11.29 -20.59
C LYS A 178 28.37 -11.62 -22.05
N VAL A 179 27.44 -10.92 -22.70
CA VAL A 179 27.05 -11.13 -24.10
C VAL A 179 28.07 -10.54 -25.07
N LEU A 180 28.56 -9.33 -24.83
CA LEU A 180 29.57 -8.67 -25.68
C LEU A 180 30.97 -9.24 -25.47
N GLY A 181 31.25 -9.81 -24.29
CA GLY A 181 32.51 -10.48 -23.98
C GLY A 181 32.67 -11.88 -24.61
N LEU A 182 31.61 -12.42 -25.20
CA LEU A 182 31.61 -13.72 -25.89
C LEU A 182 32.03 -13.54 -27.37
N PRO A 183 33.05 -14.29 -27.86
CA PRO A 183 33.55 -14.12 -29.22
C PRO A 183 32.49 -14.51 -30.27
N GLY A 184 32.10 -13.55 -31.13
CA GLY A 184 31.27 -13.77 -32.32
C GLY A 184 29.84 -13.22 -32.28
N ILE A 185 29.33 -12.76 -31.13
CA ILE A 185 27.96 -12.20 -31.02
C ILE A 185 27.87 -10.77 -31.55
N THR A 186 28.90 -9.95 -31.33
CA THR A 186 29.01 -8.60 -31.91
C THR A 186 28.91 -8.60 -33.42
N LEU A 187 29.50 -9.60 -34.07
CA LEU A 187 29.45 -9.82 -35.52
C LEU A 187 28.07 -10.30 -36.00
N ARG A 188 27.34 -11.11 -35.20
CA ARG A 188 25.96 -11.53 -35.52
C ARG A 188 24.96 -10.40 -35.35
N LEU A 189 25.08 -9.56 -34.32
CA LEU A 189 24.28 -8.35 -34.15
C LEU A 189 24.57 -7.32 -35.26
N GLN A 190 25.84 -7.16 -35.67
CA GLN A 190 26.20 -6.37 -36.84
C GLN A 190 25.73 -6.99 -38.18
N GLN A 191 25.64 -8.33 -38.29
CA GLN A 191 25.08 -9.00 -39.46
C GLN A 191 23.54 -8.91 -39.52
N MET A 192 22.84 -8.93 -38.38
CA MET A 192 21.42 -8.57 -38.34
C MET A 192 21.21 -7.13 -38.81
N ARG A 193 22.07 -6.19 -38.38
CA ARG A 193 22.09 -4.80 -38.87
C ARG A 193 22.26 -4.72 -40.40
N SER A 194 23.12 -5.53 -41.02
CA SER A 194 23.35 -5.48 -42.47
C SER A 194 22.24 -6.15 -43.31
N GLN A 195 21.47 -7.07 -42.72
CA GLN A 195 20.29 -7.65 -43.37
C GLN A 195 19.05 -6.76 -43.24
N ILE A 196 18.96 -5.94 -42.19
CA ILE A 196 17.82 -5.05 -41.91
C ILE A 196 17.98 -3.67 -42.61
N LEU A 197 19.22 -3.18 -42.84
CA LEU A 197 19.47 -1.93 -43.58
C LEU A 197 19.19 -1.99 -45.10
N GLY A 198 18.66 -3.09 -45.61
CA GLY A 198 18.24 -3.26 -47.00
C GLY A 198 16.98 -2.47 -47.41
N VAL A 199 16.29 -1.82 -46.46
CA VAL A 199 15.11 -0.99 -46.74
C VAL A 199 15.17 0.31 -45.93
N VAL A 200 15.97 1.27 -46.37
CA VAL A 200 15.86 2.67 -45.90
C VAL A 200 15.59 3.57 -47.11
N SER A 201 14.30 3.73 -47.42
CA SER A 201 13.79 4.90 -48.13
C SER A 201 12.47 5.31 -47.47
N GLY A 202 12.53 6.33 -46.61
CA GLY A 202 11.35 6.76 -45.85
C GLY A 202 11.50 8.07 -45.09
N VAL A 203 12.31 9.01 -45.59
CA VAL A 203 12.41 10.39 -45.05
C VAL A 203 11.11 11.21 -45.30
N GLU A 204 10.10 10.61 -45.94
CA GLU A 204 8.84 11.29 -46.29
C GLU A 204 7.65 10.94 -45.36
N SER A 205 7.84 10.08 -44.34
CA SER A 205 6.75 9.67 -43.42
C SER A 205 6.63 10.50 -42.14
N MET A 206 7.56 11.43 -41.87
CA MET A 206 7.53 12.27 -40.65
C MET A 206 6.41 13.33 -40.63
N ALA A 207 5.68 13.53 -41.72
CA ALA A 207 4.72 14.64 -41.83
C ALA A 207 3.24 14.24 -41.66
N ASN A 208 2.87 12.94 -41.65
CA ASN A 208 1.46 12.55 -41.77
C ASN A 208 0.99 11.36 -40.91
N SER A 209 1.70 10.94 -39.87
CA SER A 209 1.19 9.93 -38.93
C SER A 209 1.04 10.49 -37.52
N SER A 210 -0.20 10.66 -37.09
CA SER A 210 -0.57 10.85 -35.68
C SER A 210 -0.43 9.55 -34.88
N GLY A 211 0.63 8.77 -35.11
CA GLY A 211 0.77 7.43 -34.52
C GLY A 211 2.02 6.61 -34.91
N SER A 212 3.09 7.20 -35.46
CA SER A 212 4.33 6.43 -35.67
C SER A 212 5.61 7.23 -35.44
N ALA A 213 6.27 7.00 -34.31
CA ALA A 213 7.73 6.82 -34.20
C ALA A 213 8.13 6.49 -32.74
N PHE A 214 7.45 5.54 -32.09
CA PHE A 214 8.03 4.86 -30.93
C PHE A 214 8.65 3.57 -31.43
N ASP A 215 9.96 3.59 -31.68
CA ASP A 215 10.75 2.36 -31.84
C ASP A 215 12.04 2.46 -31.02
N PRO A 216 12.00 2.06 -29.73
CA PRO A 216 13.12 2.10 -28.82
C PRO A 216 14.21 1.07 -29.14
N LEU A 217 13.99 0.19 -30.13
CA LEU A 217 14.83 -0.98 -30.41
C LEU A 217 15.50 -0.96 -31.80
N LEU A 218 15.32 0.09 -32.60
CA LEU A 218 16.07 0.26 -33.86
C LEU A 218 17.58 0.53 -33.63
N ASP A 219 17.97 0.86 -32.40
CA ASP A 219 19.36 1.02 -32.01
C ASP A 219 19.68 0.18 -30.76
N LEU A 220 20.13 -1.06 -31.01
CA LEU A 220 20.53 -2.05 -29.99
C LEU A 220 21.69 -1.59 -29.09
N THR A 221 22.24 -0.38 -29.30
CA THR A 221 23.23 0.26 -28.42
C THR A 221 22.63 1.22 -27.39
N ARG A 222 21.30 1.41 -27.36
CA ARG A 222 20.69 2.27 -26.33
C ARG A 222 20.93 1.69 -24.94
N SER A 223 21.40 2.55 -24.05
CA SER A 223 21.48 2.28 -22.62
C SER A 223 20.08 2.11 -22.03
N PRO A 224 19.91 1.35 -20.92
CA PRO A 224 18.63 1.25 -20.22
C PRO A 224 18.02 2.62 -19.90
N THR A 225 18.86 3.61 -19.60
CA THR A 225 18.45 5.00 -19.36
C THR A 225 17.81 5.67 -20.57
N GLU A 226 18.27 5.40 -21.79
CA GLU A 226 17.68 5.97 -23.02
C GLU A 226 16.37 5.25 -23.41
N ILE A 227 16.27 3.95 -23.12
CA ILE A 227 15.02 3.20 -23.29
C ILE A 227 13.97 3.73 -22.32
N ARG A 228 14.36 3.89 -21.05
CA ARG A 228 13.52 4.48 -20.01
C ARG A 228 13.03 5.87 -20.40
N SER A 229 13.93 6.80 -20.74
CA SER A 229 13.54 8.17 -21.09
C SER A 229 12.57 8.18 -22.27
N SER A 230 12.80 7.33 -23.27
CA SER A 230 11.89 7.21 -24.41
C SER A 230 10.51 6.67 -24.02
N ILE A 231 10.45 5.74 -23.05
CA ILE A 231 9.18 5.20 -22.52
C ILE A 231 8.46 6.29 -21.71
N GLU A 232 9.17 6.98 -20.83
CA GLU A 232 8.64 8.09 -20.03
C GLU A 232 8.05 9.19 -20.92
N ASP A 233 8.78 9.61 -21.97
CA ASP A 233 8.31 10.61 -22.94
C ASP A 233 7.06 10.18 -23.70
N SER A 234 6.88 8.87 -23.91
CA SER A 234 5.73 8.29 -24.63
C SER A 234 4.55 7.95 -23.72
N THR A 235 4.76 7.96 -22.40
CA THR A 235 3.74 7.56 -21.43
C THR A 235 2.76 8.70 -21.19
N PRO A 236 1.44 8.49 -21.36
CA PRO A 236 0.47 9.55 -21.19
C PRO A 236 0.42 10.05 -19.74
N SER A 237 0.26 11.35 -19.56
CA SER A 237 0.17 11.99 -18.25
C SER A 237 -1.26 12.31 -17.80
N THR A 238 -2.25 12.16 -18.68
CA THR A 238 -3.66 12.44 -18.37
C THR A 238 -4.45 11.15 -18.12
N SER A 239 -5.40 11.20 -17.20
CA SER A 239 -6.27 10.05 -16.88
C SER A 239 -7.09 9.61 -18.09
N ALA A 240 -7.57 10.54 -18.93
CA ALA A 240 -8.31 10.24 -20.15
C ALA A 240 -7.46 9.46 -21.17
N ASP A 241 -6.20 9.87 -21.38
CA ASP A 241 -5.31 9.20 -22.32
C ASP A 241 -4.88 7.81 -21.79
N LEU A 242 -4.59 7.71 -20.48
CA LEU A 242 -4.32 6.43 -19.82
C LEU A 242 -5.49 5.44 -19.95
N LEU A 243 -6.72 5.91 -19.76
CA LEU A 243 -7.95 5.11 -19.94
C LEU A 243 -8.18 4.70 -21.39
N SER A 244 -7.79 5.57 -22.34
CA SER A 244 -7.85 5.27 -23.78
C SER A 244 -6.76 4.29 -24.23
N ARG A 245 -5.77 4.00 -23.37
CA ARG A 245 -4.67 3.04 -23.59
C ARG A 245 -3.85 3.38 -24.84
N THR A 246 -3.81 4.66 -25.23
CA THR A 246 -3.16 5.16 -26.44
C THR A 246 -1.64 5.05 -26.38
N GLY A 247 -1.05 5.16 -25.19
CA GLY A 247 0.40 5.04 -25.03
C GLY A 247 0.92 3.60 -24.85
N VAL A 248 0.06 2.58 -24.70
CA VAL A 248 0.54 1.19 -24.52
C VAL A 248 0.69 0.59 -25.92
N PRO A 249 1.90 0.17 -26.33
CA PRO A 249 2.12 -0.36 -27.68
C PRO A 249 1.25 -1.61 -27.93
N SER A 250 0.75 -1.74 -29.16
CA SER A 250 -0.07 -2.89 -29.56
C SER A 250 0.73 -4.15 -29.89
N ALA A 251 2.03 -3.99 -30.10
CA ALA A 251 3.00 -5.04 -30.36
C ALA A 251 4.32 -4.66 -29.69
N MET A 252 5.23 -5.61 -29.52
CA MET A 252 6.56 -5.31 -29.00
C MET A 252 7.22 -4.24 -29.87
N PRO A 253 7.66 -3.13 -29.26
CA PRO A 253 8.50 -2.17 -29.96
C PRO A 253 9.74 -2.90 -30.49
N GLY A 254 10.16 -2.62 -31.73
CA GLY A 254 11.22 -3.36 -32.42
C GLY A 254 10.97 -4.84 -32.69
N ALA A 255 9.72 -5.28 -32.77
CA ALA A 255 9.41 -6.67 -33.11
C ALA A 255 10.13 -7.17 -34.39
N GLU A 256 10.45 -6.27 -35.33
CA GLU A 256 11.18 -6.58 -36.56
C GLU A 256 12.65 -6.98 -36.33
N SER A 257 13.26 -6.52 -35.22
CA SER A 257 14.64 -6.84 -34.85
C SER A 257 14.76 -8.00 -33.85
N LEU A 258 13.64 -8.61 -33.46
CA LEU A 258 13.57 -9.73 -32.52
C LEU A 258 13.18 -11.04 -33.22
N PRO A 259 13.56 -12.21 -32.68
CA PRO A 259 13.02 -13.49 -33.14
C PRO A 259 11.48 -13.48 -33.11
N PRO A 260 10.78 -13.89 -34.19
CA PRO A 260 9.34 -13.71 -34.33
C PRO A 260 8.49 -14.32 -33.21
N ASP A 261 8.91 -15.47 -32.66
CA ASP A 261 8.19 -16.13 -31.58
C ASP A 261 8.36 -15.38 -30.25
N ILE A 262 9.55 -14.85 -29.97
CA ILE A 262 9.85 -14.05 -28.78
C ILE A 262 9.13 -12.69 -28.85
N ALA A 263 9.14 -12.04 -30.02
CA ALA A 263 8.39 -10.81 -30.26
C ALA A 263 6.88 -11.00 -30.04
N ARG A 264 6.33 -12.16 -30.44
CA ARG A 264 4.92 -12.52 -30.24
C ARG A 264 4.58 -12.68 -28.75
N ILE A 265 5.46 -13.32 -27.97
CA ILE A 265 5.28 -13.46 -26.52
C ILE A 265 5.21 -12.09 -25.84
N GLY A 266 6.17 -11.21 -26.12
CA GLY A 266 6.14 -9.86 -25.56
C GLY A 266 4.89 -9.07 -25.99
N SER A 267 4.45 -9.24 -27.24
CA SER A 267 3.27 -8.55 -27.76
C SER A 267 2.00 -9.03 -27.06
N ALA A 268 1.92 -10.32 -26.74
CA ALA A 268 0.81 -10.89 -25.99
C ALA A 268 0.70 -10.29 -24.58
N PHE A 269 1.82 -10.01 -23.90
CA PHE A 269 1.80 -9.30 -22.62
C PHE A 269 1.27 -7.88 -22.74
N LEU A 270 1.66 -7.14 -23.77
CA LEU A 270 1.15 -5.80 -24.01
C LEU A 270 -0.34 -5.81 -24.35
N VAL A 271 -0.81 -6.80 -25.11
CA VAL A 271 -2.25 -6.98 -25.39
C VAL A 271 -3.03 -7.30 -24.11
N ALA A 272 -2.54 -8.22 -23.26
CA ALA A 272 -3.17 -8.51 -21.98
C ALA A 272 -3.27 -7.26 -21.09
N ALA A 273 -2.21 -6.45 -21.04
CA ALA A 273 -2.22 -5.15 -20.36
C ALA A 273 -3.24 -4.18 -20.95
N ARG A 274 -3.31 -4.09 -22.28
CA ARG A 274 -4.31 -3.29 -22.99
C ARG A 274 -5.73 -3.83 -22.85
N GLU A 275 -5.94 -5.01 -22.29
CA GLU A 275 -7.26 -5.53 -21.93
C GLU A 275 -7.53 -5.36 -20.43
N GLY A 276 -6.49 -5.21 -19.60
CA GLY A 276 -6.57 -5.28 -18.14
C GLY A 276 -6.71 -6.72 -17.64
N ALA A 277 -6.36 -7.69 -18.49
CA ALA A 277 -6.43 -9.12 -18.21
C ALA A 277 -5.14 -9.62 -17.57
N ASP A 278 -5.19 -10.82 -16.97
CA ASP A 278 -3.99 -11.47 -16.44
C ASP A 278 -3.09 -11.96 -17.58
N PRO A 279 -1.80 -11.63 -17.57
CA PRO A 279 -0.87 -12.12 -18.58
C PRO A 279 -0.63 -13.63 -18.45
N ASP A 280 -0.56 -14.32 -19.59
CA ASP A 280 -0.25 -15.75 -19.65
C ASP A 280 1.25 -16.00 -19.78
N GLY A 281 1.84 -16.67 -18.79
CA GLY A 281 3.26 -17.05 -18.77
C GLY A 281 3.57 -18.40 -19.41
N SER A 282 2.57 -19.14 -19.91
CA SER A 282 2.74 -20.52 -20.38
C SER A 282 3.74 -20.69 -21.55
N ALA A 283 3.91 -19.63 -22.35
CA ALA A 283 4.83 -19.59 -23.48
C ALA A 283 6.26 -19.17 -23.09
N LEU A 284 6.51 -18.79 -21.84
CA LEU A 284 7.84 -18.42 -21.37
C LEU A 284 8.72 -19.67 -21.16
N PRO A 285 10.03 -19.58 -21.45
CA PRO A 285 10.96 -20.64 -21.07
C PRO A 285 11.12 -20.68 -19.54
N ALA A 286 11.52 -21.82 -18.99
CA ALA A 286 11.67 -22.01 -17.54
C ALA A 286 12.94 -21.35 -16.95
N VAL A 287 13.88 -20.95 -17.81
CA VAL A 287 15.13 -20.24 -17.50
C VAL A 287 15.54 -19.44 -18.74
N MET A 288 16.38 -18.42 -18.58
CA MET A 288 16.97 -17.71 -19.72
C MET A 288 17.64 -18.69 -20.70
N PRO A 289 17.34 -18.62 -22.02
CA PRO A 289 17.96 -19.50 -23.01
C PRO A 289 19.48 -19.36 -23.08
N ASP A 290 20.16 -20.45 -23.43
CA ASP A 290 21.61 -20.46 -23.66
C ASP A 290 21.99 -19.81 -25.01
N ASP A 291 21.06 -19.77 -25.97
CA ASP A 291 21.29 -19.10 -27.25
C ASP A 291 21.41 -17.59 -27.03
N PRO A 292 22.52 -16.95 -27.44
CA PRO A 292 22.75 -15.54 -27.14
C PRO A 292 21.77 -14.58 -27.83
N VAL A 293 21.20 -14.96 -28.98
CA VAL A 293 20.23 -14.11 -29.68
C VAL A 293 18.91 -14.13 -28.95
N GLU A 294 18.45 -15.33 -28.55
CA GLU A 294 17.24 -15.48 -27.75
C GLU A 294 17.37 -14.86 -26.36
N ALA A 295 18.52 -15.02 -25.69
CA ALA A 295 18.80 -14.43 -24.38
C ALA A 295 18.73 -12.89 -24.42
N VAL A 296 19.35 -12.27 -25.43
CA VAL A 296 19.27 -10.81 -25.62
C VAL A 296 17.85 -10.37 -25.92
N ALA A 297 17.11 -11.10 -26.76
CA ALA A 297 15.73 -10.77 -27.06
C ALA A 297 14.83 -10.82 -25.81
N PHE A 298 14.95 -11.87 -24.99
CA PHE A 298 14.20 -11.96 -23.73
C PHE A 298 14.62 -10.91 -22.70
N ALA A 299 15.91 -10.58 -22.61
CA ALA A 299 16.38 -9.51 -21.75
C ALA A 299 15.81 -8.14 -22.17
N LEU A 300 15.76 -7.85 -23.48
CA LEU A 300 15.14 -6.64 -24.02
C LEU A 300 13.65 -6.59 -23.72
N ILE A 301 12.91 -7.68 -23.95
CA ILE A 301 11.49 -7.74 -23.63
C ILE A 301 11.27 -7.50 -22.13
N THR A 302 12.09 -8.12 -21.28
CA THR A 302 12.04 -7.93 -19.83
C THR A 302 12.27 -6.47 -19.46
N LEU A 303 13.30 -5.84 -20.01
CA LEU A 303 13.60 -4.43 -19.80
C LEU A 303 12.44 -3.53 -20.21
N VAL A 304 11.97 -3.67 -21.46
CA VAL A 304 10.89 -2.83 -22.02
C VAL A 304 9.59 -2.98 -21.22
N ILE A 305 9.19 -4.21 -20.91
CA ILE A 305 7.95 -4.46 -20.15
C ILE A 305 8.08 -3.96 -18.71
N THR A 306 9.26 -4.10 -18.08
CA THR A 306 9.46 -3.60 -16.73
C THR A 306 9.45 -2.07 -16.70
N GLU A 307 10.15 -1.40 -17.61
CA GLU A 307 10.15 0.07 -17.67
C GLU A 307 8.75 0.62 -18.05
N LEU A 308 7.99 -0.05 -18.92
CA LEU A 308 6.58 0.27 -19.15
C LEU A 308 5.74 0.11 -17.88
N ALA A 309 5.91 -0.99 -17.14
CA ALA A 309 5.17 -1.23 -15.90
C ALA A 309 5.45 -0.12 -14.86
N LEU A 310 6.70 0.29 -14.72
CA LEU A 310 7.10 1.36 -13.79
C LEU A 310 6.59 2.73 -14.24
N SER A 311 6.74 3.08 -15.52
CA SER A 311 6.28 4.36 -16.06
C SER A 311 4.76 4.50 -16.02
N TYR A 312 4.02 3.43 -16.30
CA TYR A 312 2.56 3.45 -16.14
C TYR A 312 2.14 3.46 -14.67
N ALA A 313 2.86 2.78 -13.78
CA ALA A 313 2.58 2.81 -12.35
C ALA A 313 2.71 4.23 -11.78
N THR A 314 3.75 4.98 -12.14
CA THR A 314 3.92 6.38 -11.72
C THR A 314 2.80 7.26 -12.30
N ALA A 315 2.55 7.18 -13.61
CA ALA A 315 1.51 7.96 -14.28
C ALA A 315 0.10 7.69 -13.71
N ILE A 316 -0.21 6.42 -13.43
CA ILE A 316 -1.48 6.01 -12.82
C ILE A 316 -1.55 6.46 -11.36
N GLY A 317 -0.46 6.36 -10.59
CA GLY A 317 -0.38 6.88 -9.23
C GLY A 317 -0.72 8.38 -9.19
N VAL A 318 -0.10 9.17 -10.08
CA VAL A 318 -0.40 10.59 -10.24
C VAL A 318 -1.86 10.83 -10.64
N ALA A 319 -2.40 10.06 -11.59
CA ALA A 319 -3.79 10.19 -12.03
C ALA A 319 -4.80 9.87 -10.91
N ILE A 320 -4.51 8.87 -10.08
CA ILE A 320 -5.33 8.48 -8.92
C ILE A 320 -5.24 9.56 -7.84
N GLU A 321 -4.07 10.12 -7.57
CA GLU A 321 -3.96 11.20 -6.59
C GLU A 321 -4.65 12.48 -7.05
N ASN A 322 -4.53 12.87 -8.31
CA ASN A 322 -5.26 14.03 -8.84
C ASN A 322 -6.79 13.86 -8.78
N ASP A 323 -7.29 12.63 -8.88
CA ASP A 323 -8.71 12.31 -8.71
C ASP A 323 -9.15 12.41 -7.24
N ALA A 324 -8.24 12.37 -6.29
CA ALA A 324 -8.59 12.47 -4.88
C ALA A 324 -9.11 13.88 -4.52
N ASP A 325 -8.76 14.92 -5.29
CA ASP A 325 -9.23 16.30 -5.10
C ASP A 325 -10.72 16.47 -5.46
N ASP A 326 -11.11 15.95 -6.64
CA ASP A 326 -12.37 16.29 -7.30
C ASP A 326 -13.29 15.09 -7.55
N LEU A 327 -12.80 13.86 -7.28
CA LEU A 327 -13.48 12.59 -7.48
C LEU A 327 -14.09 12.48 -8.91
N ALA A 328 -13.39 13.02 -9.91
CA ALA A 328 -13.83 13.07 -11.29
C ALA A 328 -13.82 11.73 -12.03
N LEU A 329 -13.13 10.71 -11.55
CA LEU A 329 -13.12 9.36 -12.11
C LEU A 329 -14.29 8.54 -11.54
N SER A 330 -14.83 7.62 -12.35
CA SER A 330 -15.79 6.64 -11.84
C SER A 330 -15.07 5.46 -11.16
N PRO A 331 -15.76 4.68 -10.30
CA PRO A 331 -15.19 3.45 -9.74
C PRO A 331 -14.69 2.47 -10.81
N SER A 332 -15.41 2.38 -11.94
CA SER A 332 -14.97 1.56 -13.07
C SER A 332 -13.73 2.11 -13.78
N ASP A 333 -13.52 3.42 -13.79
CA ASP A 333 -12.31 4.03 -14.36
C ASP A 333 -11.10 3.74 -13.46
N LEU A 334 -11.26 3.89 -12.14
CA LEU A 334 -10.23 3.53 -11.15
C LEU A 334 -9.85 2.05 -11.24
N GLU A 335 -10.85 1.17 -11.38
CA GLU A 335 -10.61 -0.26 -11.59
C GLU A 335 -9.85 -0.53 -12.90
N ARG A 336 -10.21 0.15 -14.00
CA ARG A 336 -9.51 0.01 -15.29
C ARG A 336 -8.05 0.48 -15.22
N LEU A 337 -7.78 1.59 -14.54
CA LEU A 337 -6.42 2.09 -14.32
C LEU A 337 -5.62 1.14 -13.44
N ALA A 338 -6.18 0.70 -12.31
CA ALA A 338 -5.52 -0.26 -11.43
C ALA A 338 -5.24 -1.59 -12.13
N ASN A 339 -6.16 -2.09 -12.95
CA ASN A 339 -5.97 -3.31 -13.73
C ASN A 339 -4.92 -3.16 -14.83
N LEU A 340 -4.79 -1.98 -15.44
CA LEU A 340 -3.73 -1.69 -16.41
C LEU A 340 -2.35 -1.78 -15.74
N ALA A 341 -2.13 -1.07 -14.63
CA ALA A 341 -0.89 -1.12 -13.87
C ALA A 341 -0.57 -2.56 -13.42
N ARG A 342 -1.56 -3.24 -12.84
CA ARG A 342 -1.46 -4.62 -12.36
C ARG A 342 -1.06 -5.59 -13.47
N SER A 343 -1.65 -5.47 -14.65
CA SER A 343 -1.38 -6.38 -15.77
C SER A 343 0.04 -6.21 -16.30
N LEU A 344 0.52 -4.97 -16.46
CA LEU A 344 1.91 -4.69 -16.85
C LEU A 344 2.91 -5.18 -15.80
N ILE A 345 2.65 -4.89 -14.52
CA ILE A 345 3.49 -5.34 -13.40
C ILE A 345 3.55 -6.86 -13.35
N GLN A 346 2.42 -7.55 -13.51
CA GLN A 346 2.38 -9.00 -13.51
C GLN A 346 3.17 -9.60 -14.68
N ALA A 347 3.13 -8.97 -15.87
CA ALA A 347 3.94 -9.40 -17.01
C ALA A 347 5.44 -9.27 -16.72
N ALA A 348 5.87 -8.15 -16.12
CA ALA A 348 7.25 -7.97 -15.67
C ALA A 348 7.64 -9.02 -14.62
N ILE A 349 6.80 -9.28 -13.61
CA ILE A 349 7.04 -10.31 -12.59
C ILE A 349 7.19 -11.70 -13.22
N LEU A 350 6.37 -12.05 -14.21
CA LEU A 350 6.47 -13.33 -14.90
C LEU A 350 7.80 -13.46 -15.63
N LEU A 351 8.24 -12.43 -16.35
CA LEU A 351 9.53 -12.43 -17.05
C LEU A 351 10.70 -12.59 -16.08
N HIS A 352 10.74 -11.80 -15.01
CA HIS A 352 11.79 -11.89 -13.99
C HIS A 352 11.82 -13.26 -13.32
N ARG A 353 10.65 -13.80 -12.95
CA ARG A 353 10.54 -15.09 -12.28
C ARG A 353 10.99 -16.28 -13.14
N HIS A 354 10.70 -16.24 -14.44
CA HIS A 354 10.99 -17.35 -15.35
C HIS A 354 12.41 -17.29 -15.90
N LEU A 355 12.94 -16.08 -16.15
CA LEU A 355 14.20 -15.93 -16.87
C LEU A 355 15.42 -15.80 -15.94
N TYR A 356 15.25 -15.24 -14.75
CA TYR A 356 16.36 -14.89 -13.86
C TYR A 356 16.40 -15.73 -12.59
N GLY A 357 17.58 -15.78 -11.95
CA GLY A 357 17.76 -16.46 -10.68
C GLY A 357 16.99 -15.77 -9.55
N ILE A 358 16.66 -16.52 -8.50
CA ILE A 358 15.85 -16.01 -7.36
C ILE A 358 16.51 -14.77 -6.73
N GLU A 359 17.82 -14.78 -6.53
CA GLU A 359 18.55 -13.67 -5.89
C GLU A 359 18.50 -12.37 -6.71
N GLU A 360 18.54 -12.48 -8.04
CA GLU A 360 18.47 -11.33 -8.95
C GLU A 360 17.02 -10.84 -9.13
N ALA A 361 16.07 -11.77 -9.21
CA ALA A 361 14.67 -11.46 -9.49
C ALA A 361 13.90 -10.97 -8.26
N LEU A 362 14.23 -11.46 -7.06
CA LEU A 362 13.48 -11.17 -5.83
C LEU A 362 13.35 -9.67 -5.51
N PRO A 363 14.42 -8.86 -5.47
CA PRO A 363 14.30 -7.43 -5.12
C PRO A 363 13.42 -6.67 -6.13
N ILE A 364 13.56 -6.99 -7.42
CA ILE A 364 12.75 -6.41 -8.49
C ILE A 364 11.27 -6.81 -8.32
N ILE A 365 11.00 -8.10 -8.10
CA ILE A 365 9.63 -8.63 -7.94
C ILE A 365 8.95 -8.05 -6.69
N GLU A 366 9.66 -7.90 -5.57
CA GLU A 366 9.08 -7.32 -4.34
C GLU A 366 8.79 -5.82 -4.51
N GLY A 367 9.68 -5.07 -5.16
CA GLY A 367 9.43 -3.67 -5.52
C GLY A 367 8.18 -3.53 -6.39
N LEU A 368 8.10 -4.30 -7.47
CA LEU A 368 6.95 -4.34 -8.37
C LEU A 368 5.65 -4.74 -7.67
N ARG A 369 5.69 -5.77 -6.80
CA ARG A 369 4.51 -6.20 -6.03
C ARG A 369 4.02 -5.12 -5.08
N THR A 370 4.95 -4.43 -4.41
CA THR A 370 4.64 -3.35 -3.49
C THR A 370 4.00 -2.17 -4.23
N THR A 371 4.53 -1.79 -5.39
CA THR A 371 3.95 -0.76 -6.25
C THR A 371 2.52 -1.11 -6.68
N ALA A 372 2.26 -2.34 -7.12
CA ALA A 372 0.91 -2.78 -7.48
C ALA A 372 -0.04 -2.72 -6.28
N ALA A 373 0.41 -3.16 -5.09
CA ALA A 373 -0.40 -3.14 -3.88
C ALA A 373 -0.77 -1.72 -3.47
N LEU A 374 0.16 -0.76 -3.56
CA LEU A 374 -0.08 0.65 -3.25
C LEU A 374 -1.14 1.27 -4.18
N ILE A 375 -1.01 1.08 -5.49
CA ILE A 375 -1.98 1.57 -6.49
C ILE A 375 -3.38 0.99 -6.23
N GLN A 376 -3.47 -0.32 -5.98
CA GLN A 376 -4.74 -0.98 -5.70
C GLN A 376 -5.38 -0.51 -4.39
N ALA A 377 -4.58 -0.37 -3.32
CA ALA A 377 -5.06 0.11 -2.03
C ALA A 377 -5.62 1.53 -2.17
N ARG A 378 -4.92 2.41 -2.88
CA ARG A 378 -5.38 3.79 -3.09
C ARG A 378 -6.65 3.85 -3.93
N ALA A 379 -6.70 3.14 -5.06
CA ALA A 379 -7.89 3.06 -5.89
C ALA A 379 -9.10 2.58 -5.08
N ARG A 380 -8.94 1.55 -4.23
CA ARG A 380 -9.98 1.06 -3.33
C ARG A 380 -10.42 2.11 -2.32
N GLN A 381 -9.48 2.83 -1.71
CA GLN A 381 -9.79 3.89 -0.74
C GLN A 381 -10.65 4.98 -1.38
N LEU A 382 -10.30 5.44 -2.59
CA LEU A 382 -11.10 6.43 -3.30
C LEU A 382 -12.48 5.90 -3.70
N VAL A 383 -12.60 4.60 -4.01
CA VAL A 383 -13.92 3.97 -4.23
C VAL A 383 -14.76 3.98 -2.96
N LEU A 384 -14.15 3.73 -1.79
CA LEU A 384 -14.85 3.73 -0.49
C LEU A 384 -15.23 5.14 0.00
N GLN A 385 -14.49 6.17 -0.39
CA GLN A 385 -14.82 7.57 -0.11
C GLN A 385 -16.04 8.07 -0.91
N ARG A 386 -16.37 7.42 -2.03
CA ARG A 386 -17.52 7.79 -2.84
C ARG A 386 -18.82 7.29 -2.20
N PRO A 387 -19.94 8.01 -2.38
CA PRO A 387 -21.24 7.48 -1.99
C PRO A 387 -21.51 6.14 -2.69
N PRO A 388 -22.31 5.24 -2.09
CA PRO A 388 -22.58 3.95 -2.69
C PRO A 388 -23.28 4.10 -4.05
N LEU A 389 -22.86 3.30 -5.01
CA LEU A 389 -23.40 3.30 -6.37
C LEU A 389 -24.70 2.47 -6.41
N LEU A 390 -25.81 3.11 -6.71
CA LEU A 390 -27.14 2.51 -6.79
C LEU A 390 -27.58 2.35 -8.25
N SER A 391 -28.32 1.29 -8.54
CA SER A 391 -29.02 1.15 -9.82
C SER A 391 -30.47 1.59 -9.65
N ARG A 392 -30.86 2.68 -10.32
CA ARG A 392 -32.21 3.24 -10.29
C ARG A 392 -32.88 3.08 -11.64
N THR A 393 -34.16 2.71 -11.63
CA THR A 393 -34.94 2.58 -12.86
C THR A 393 -35.62 3.92 -13.18
N VAL A 394 -35.52 4.36 -14.43
CA VAL A 394 -36.17 5.60 -14.88
C VAL A 394 -37.67 5.36 -15.03
N GLU A 395 -38.50 6.10 -14.30
CA GLU A 395 -39.96 5.89 -14.31
C GLU A 395 -40.68 6.61 -15.45
N THR A 396 -40.14 7.75 -15.89
CA THR A 396 -40.78 8.60 -16.91
C THR A 396 -39.78 8.96 -18.00
N PRO A 397 -40.24 9.13 -19.26
CA PRO A 397 -39.38 9.62 -20.34
C PRO A 397 -38.69 10.92 -19.93
N THR A 398 -37.36 10.95 -19.98
CA THR A 398 -36.57 12.06 -19.43
C THR A 398 -35.25 12.25 -20.19
N ASN A 399 -34.47 13.25 -19.80
CA ASN A 399 -33.08 13.44 -20.23
C ASN A 399 -32.16 13.47 -19.00
N LEU A 400 -30.85 13.31 -19.19
CA LEU A 400 -29.90 13.26 -18.06
C LEU A 400 -29.93 14.50 -17.15
N ARG A 401 -30.16 15.71 -17.70
CA ARG A 401 -30.24 16.94 -16.90
C ARG A 401 -31.47 16.97 -15.99
N LEU A 402 -32.62 16.57 -16.53
CA LEU A 402 -33.86 16.46 -15.78
C LEU A 402 -33.80 15.32 -14.75
N LEU A 403 -33.15 14.21 -15.10
CA LEU A 403 -32.87 13.10 -14.18
C LEU A 403 -31.98 13.57 -13.01
N ALA A 404 -30.89 14.28 -13.30
CA ALA A 404 -29.98 14.83 -12.31
C ALA A 404 -30.71 15.77 -11.35
N HIS A 405 -31.51 16.70 -11.89
CA HIS A 405 -32.32 17.60 -11.07
C HIS A 405 -33.33 16.85 -10.18
N ARG A 406 -33.97 15.80 -10.69
CA ARG A 406 -34.94 15.01 -9.90
C ARG A 406 -34.30 14.17 -8.80
N TRP A 407 -33.12 13.60 -9.05
CA TRP A 407 -32.47 12.70 -8.10
C TRP A 407 -31.58 13.41 -7.11
N TYR A 408 -30.88 14.46 -7.54
CA TYR A 408 -29.86 15.15 -6.76
C TYR A 408 -30.25 16.59 -6.41
N SER A 409 -31.41 17.07 -6.87
CA SER A 409 -31.79 18.49 -6.82
C SER A 409 -30.83 19.42 -7.58
N ASP A 410 -29.88 18.89 -8.33
CA ASP A 410 -28.87 19.62 -9.08
C ASP A 410 -28.78 19.09 -10.52
N SER A 411 -29.05 19.98 -11.49
CA SER A 411 -28.98 19.65 -12.92
C SER A 411 -27.55 19.57 -13.47
N SER A 412 -26.57 20.12 -12.75
CA SER A 412 -25.15 20.12 -13.14
C SER A 412 -24.54 18.72 -13.12
N ARG A 413 -25.01 17.84 -12.23
CA ARG A 413 -24.61 16.42 -12.10
C ARG A 413 -25.03 15.53 -13.26
N ALA A 414 -25.58 16.08 -14.33
CA ALA A 414 -25.87 15.34 -15.55
C ALA A 414 -24.61 14.75 -16.20
N SER A 415 -23.48 15.46 -16.13
CA SER A 415 -22.18 14.97 -16.62
C SER A 415 -21.70 13.76 -15.83
N GLU A 416 -21.89 13.77 -14.50
CA GLU A 416 -21.59 12.64 -13.63
C GLU A 416 -22.44 11.42 -13.99
N LEU A 417 -23.75 11.58 -14.16
CA LEU A 417 -24.61 10.48 -14.59
C LEU A 417 -24.21 9.92 -15.96
N MET A 418 -23.76 10.77 -16.88
CA MET A 418 -23.26 10.34 -18.18
C MET A 418 -21.97 9.51 -18.02
N ARG A 419 -21.06 9.95 -17.16
CA ARG A 419 -19.80 9.25 -16.85
C ARG A 419 -20.05 7.88 -16.21
N LEU A 420 -21.03 7.76 -15.30
CA LEU A 420 -21.38 6.49 -14.66
C LEU A 420 -22.07 5.49 -15.61
N ASN A 421 -22.61 5.97 -16.74
CA ASN A 421 -23.40 5.17 -17.67
C ASN A 421 -22.92 5.36 -19.11
N PRO A 422 -21.67 4.99 -19.44
CA PRO A 422 -21.09 5.20 -20.76
C PRO A 422 -21.82 4.43 -21.87
N GLU A 423 -22.60 3.41 -21.53
CA GLU A 423 -23.40 2.61 -22.46
C GLU A 423 -24.66 3.33 -22.98
N LEU A 424 -25.06 4.45 -22.35
CA LEU A 424 -26.23 5.22 -22.77
C LEU A 424 -25.97 5.90 -24.12
N ARG A 425 -26.53 5.33 -25.20
CA ARG A 425 -26.42 5.87 -26.57
C ARG A 425 -27.16 7.21 -26.77
N SER A 426 -28.22 7.46 -26.00
CA SER A 426 -29.09 8.64 -26.17
C SER A 426 -29.32 9.38 -24.84
N PRO A 427 -28.31 10.15 -24.35
CA PRO A 427 -28.40 10.84 -23.06
C PRO A 427 -29.47 11.94 -22.99
N TYR A 428 -29.94 12.41 -24.14
CA TYR A 428 -31.02 13.39 -24.28
C TYR A 428 -32.43 12.78 -24.37
N SER A 429 -32.55 11.46 -24.49
CA SER A 429 -33.84 10.76 -24.58
C SER A 429 -33.74 9.38 -23.94
N ILE A 430 -34.06 9.30 -22.65
CA ILE A 430 -34.01 8.09 -21.85
C ILE A 430 -35.42 7.54 -21.71
N ALA A 431 -35.63 6.31 -22.18
CA ALA A 431 -36.90 5.62 -22.10
C ALA A 431 -37.23 5.19 -20.66
N PRO A 432 -38.51 5.21 -20.25
CA PRO A 432 -38.93 4.62 -18.98
C PRO A 432 -38.59 3.13 -18.96
N GLY A 433 -38.17 2.62 -17.80
CA GLY A 433 -37.65 1.26 -17.63
C GLY A 433 -36.14 1.12 -17.82
N THR A 434 -35.44 2.16 -18.31
CA THR A 434 -33.97 2.14 -18.42
C THR A 434 -33.34 2.14 -17.03
N VAL A 435 -32.41 1.22 -16.76
CA VAL A 435 -31.64 1.20 -15.50
C VAL A 435 -30.44 2.13 -15.65
N VAL A 436 -30.31 3.07 -14.73
CA VAL A 436 -29.24 4.06 -14.70
C VAL A 436 -28.53 3.97 -13.36
N ARG A 437 -27.20 3.89 -13.41
CA ARG A 437 -26.32 3.93 -12.25
C ARG A 437 -26.19 5.37 -11.74
N ALA A 438 -26.40 5.56 -10.45
CA ALA A 438 -26.35 6.86 -9.79
C ALA A 438 -25.81 6.69 -8.37
N TYR A 439 -25.12 7.70 -7.85
CA TYR A 439 -24.71 7.71 -6.45
C TYR A 439 -25.93 7.88 -5.53
N ALA A 440 -25.83 7.33 -4.32
CA ALA A 440 -26.76 7.67 -3.24
C ALA A 440 -26.62 9.16 -2.87
N ASN A 441 -27.73 9.76 -2.45
CA ASN A 441 -27.73 11.09 -1.83
C ASN A 441 -27.27 11.02 -0.38
#